data_AF-A0A7Y0DPF8-F1
#
_entry.id   AF-A0A7Y0DPF8-F1
#
_cell.length_a   1.000
_cell.length_b   1.000
_cell.length_c   1.000
_cell.angle_alpha   90.00
_cell.angle_beta   90.00
_cell.angle_gamma   90.00
#
_symmetry.space_group_name_H-M   'P 1'
#
loop_
_entity.id
_entity.type
_entity.pdbx_description
1 polymer ?
#
loop_
_entity_poly.entity_id
_entity_poly.type
_entity_poly.pdbx_seq_one_letter_code
_entity_poly.pdbx_strand_id
1 'polypeptide(L)'
;MRTAIKTRQNGLTLVGLIFILAIVAVVALLAMKVVPTAIEYSAISKAILSAKNSGTTVAEIRTAFDRQANAGYIDAIDGKDLDITNIDGETTVSFAYQKKIPLFGPASLLLEYAGTTAKTSATKTMN
;
A
#
# COMPACT_ATOMS: atom_id res chain seq x y z
N MET A 1 10.50 28.45 -57.30
CA MET A 1 9.26 27.90 -56.72
C MET A 1 9.53 27.47 -55.29
N ARG A 2 8.86 28.05 -54.29
CA ARG A 2 8.99 27.64 -52.87
C ARG A 2 7.84 26.70 -52.54
N THR A 3 8.14 25.41 -52.36
CA THR A 3 7.16 24.41 -51.96
C THR A 3 6.85 24.60 -50.49
N ALA A 4 5.68 25.15 -50.17
CA ALA A 4 5.22 25.24 -48.78
C ALA A 4 4.87 23.84 -48.27
N ILE A 5 5.55 23.38 -47.23
CA ILE A 5 5.23 22.13 -46.54
C ILE A 5 3.91 22.36 -45.79
N LYS A 6 2.81 21.80 -46.31
CA LYS A 6 1.52 21.78 -45.63
C LYS A 6 1.60 20.77 -44.49
N THR A 7 1.90 21.24 -43.29
CA THR A 7 1.77 20.45 -42.07
C THR A 7 0.29 20.10 -41.88
N ARG A 8 -0.05 18.81 -41.99
CA ARG A 8 -1.37 18.32 -41.56
C ARG A 8 -1.41 18.44 -40.04
N GLN A 9 -2.14 19.43 -39.53
CA GLN A 9 -2.57 19.42 -38.14
C GLN A 9 -3.53 18.23 -37.96
N ASN A 10 -3.00 17.16 -37.40
CA ASN A 10 -3.82 16.09 -36.86
C ASN A 10 -4.30 16.55 -35.49
N GLY A 11 -5.43 17.26 -35.45
CA GLY A 11 -6.07 17.64 -34.20
C GLY A 11 -6.56 16.41 -33.42
N LEU A 12 -6.70 16.55 -32.10
CA LEU A 12 -7.36 15.54 -31.29
C LEU A 12 -8.83 15.43 -31.72
N THR A 13 -9.25 14.25 -32.15
CA THR A 13 -10.65 14.02 -32.52
C THR A 13 -11.52 14.06 -31.26
N LEU A 14 -12.76 14.53 -31.37
CA LEU A 14 -13.72 14.50 -30.25
C LEU A 14 -13.87 13.08 -29.68
N VAL A 15 -13.87 12.08 -30.56
CA VAL A 15 -13.90 10.65 -30.17
C VAL A 15 -12.65 10.26 -29.39
N GLY A 16 -11.46 10.65 -29.87
CA GLY A 16 -10.20 10.40 -29.16
C GLY A 16 -10.16 11.08 -27.79
N LEU A 17 -10.68 12.30 -27.69
CA LEU A 17 -10.80 13.01 -26.41
C LEU A 17 -11.72 12.27 -25.43
N ILE A 18 -12.92 11.88 -25.85
CA ILE A 18 -13.86 11.13 -25.01
C ILE A 18 -13.25 9.80 -24.56
N PHE A 19 -12.55 9.10 -25.46
CA PHE A 19 -11.89 7.84 -25.13
C PHE A 19 -10.82 8.00 -24.05
N ILE A 20 -9.97 9.04 -24.15
CA ILE A 20 -8.98 9.36 -23.11
C ILE A 20 -9.67 9.71 -21.80
N LEU A 21 -10.72 10.54 -21.82
CA LEU A 21 -11.47 10.89 -20.62
C LEU A 21 -12.10 9.67 -19.94
N ALA A 22 -12.61 8.71 -20.71
CA ALA A 22 -13.14 7.46 -20.18
C ALA A 22 -12.05 6.64 -19.46
N ILE A 23 -10.86 6.51 -20.05
CA ILE A 23 -9.72 5.83 -19.42
C ILE A 23 -9.32 6.55 -18.12
N VAL A 24 -9.20 7.88 -18.16
CA VAL A 24 -8.84 8.69 -17.00
C VAL A 24 -9.88 8.52 -15.89
N ALA A 25 -11.17 8.50 -16.21
CA ALA A 25 -12.23 8.26 -15.24
C ALA A 25 -12.10 6.89 -14.56
N VAL A 26 -11.84 5.83 -15.32
CA VAL A 26 -11.63 4.49 -14.76
C VAL A 26 -10.41 4.48 -13.82
N VAL A 27 -9.29 5.06 -14.25
CA VAL A 27 -8.07 5.14 -13.41
C VAL A 27 -8.34 5.96 -12.14
N ALA A 28 -9.06 7.08 -12.23
CA ALA A 28 -9.41 7.89 -11.07
C ALA A 28 -10.29 7.12 -10.07
N LEU A 29 -11.28 6.37 -10.54
CA LEU A 29 -12.13 5.52 -9.69
C LEU A 29 -11.30 4.44 -8.97
N LEU A 30 -10.35 3.81 -9.66
CA LEU A 30 -9.45 2.84 -9.04
C LEU A 30 -8.56 3.49 -7.99
N ALA A 31 -7.95 4.64 -8.32
CA ALA A 31 -7.09 5.37 -7.40
C ALA A 31 -7.83 5.74 -6.10
N MET A 32 -9.08 6.20 -6.19
CA MET A 32 -9.90 6.50 -5.02
C MET A 32 -10.11 5.30 -4.09
N LYS A 33 -10.13 4.06 -4.62
CA LYS A 33 -10.22 2.84 -3.80
C LYS A 33 -8.88 2.41 -3.21
N VAL A 34 -7.75 2.74 -3.85
CA VAL A 34 -6.40 2.40 -3.36
C VAL A 34 -5.95 3.35 -2.23
N VAL A 35 -6.40 4.60 -2.23
CA VAL A 35 -6.05 5.57 -1.15
C VAL A 35 -6.38 5.06 0.26
N PRO A 36 -7.61 4.59 0.56
CA PRO A 36 -7.92 4.10 1.92
C PRO A 36 -7.06 2.89 2.33
N THR A 37 -6.65 2.02 1.40
CA THR A 37 -5.78 0.87 1.73
C THR A 37 -4.36 1.31 2.07
N ALA A 38 -3.86 2.38 1.44
CA ALA A 38 -2.58 2.97 1.83
C ALA A 38 -2.62 3.66 3.21
N ILE A 39 -3.76 4.25 3.57
CA ILE A 39 -3.98 4.81 4.92
C ILE A 39 -3.97 3.69 5.96
N GLU A 40 -4.65 2.57 5.69
CA GLU A 40 -4.67 1.37 6.54
C GLU A 40 -3.25 0.80 6.73
N TYR A 41 -2.48 0.64 5.64
CA TYR A 41 -1.06 0.26 5.72
C TYR A 41 -0.24 1.19 6.62
N SER A 42 -0.46 2.50 6.51
CA SER A 42 0.24 3.50 7.33
C SER A 42 -0.16 3.41 8.80
N ALA A 43 -1.43 3.12 9.09
CA ALA A 43 -1.92 2.91 10.45
C ALA A 43 -1.31 1.64 11.07
N ILE A 44 -1.27 0.53 10.32
CA ILE A 44 -0.62 -0.73 10.75
C ILE A 44 0.86 -0.51 11.05
N SER A 45 1.57 0.17 10.15
CA SER A 45 3.00 0.46 10.31
C SER A 45 3.28 1.25 11.60
N LYS A 46 2.39 2.18 11.97
CA LYS A 46 2.49 2.91 13.25
C LYS A 46 2.12 2.03 14.45
N ALA A 47 1.08 1.20 14.30
CA ALA A 47 0.62 0.30 15.34
C ALA A 47 1.69 -0.73 15.73
N ILE A 48 2.39 -1.34 14.77
CA ILE A 48 3.47 -2.30 15.08
C ILE A 48 4.65 -1.64 15.79
N LEU A 49 4.97 -0.39 15.44
CA LEU A 49 6.05 0.37 16.08
C LEU A 49 5.67 0.69 17.53
N SER A 50 4.44 1.12 17.77
CA SER A 50 3.90 1.37 19.11
C SER A 50 3.84 0.09 19.94
N ALA A 51 3.39 -1.01 19.36
CA ALA A 51 3.31 -2.31 20.01
C ALA A 51 4.69 -2.86 20.39
N LYS A 52 5.68 -2.77 19.49
CA LYS A 52 7.10 -3.10 19.78
C LYS A 52 7.63 -2.33 20.99
N ASN A 53 7.27 -1.05 21.13
CA ASN A 53 7.76 -0.22 22.23
C ASN A 53 7.00 -0.44 23.55
N SER A 54 5.81 -1.08 23.50
CA SER A 54 4.93 -1.24 24.66
C SER A 54 5.02 -2.60 25.33
N GLY A 55 5.68 -3.58 24.70
CA GLY A 55 5.77 -4.96 25.18
C GLY A 55 7.17 -5.53 25.03
N THR A 56 7.52 -6.44 25.93
CA THR A 56 8.82 -7.13 25.95
C THR A 56 8.71 -8.57 25.48
N THR A 57 7.54 -9.18 25.63
CA THR A 57 7.25 -10.53 25.16
C THR A 57 6.41 -10.53 23.89
N VAL A 58 6.48 -11.62 23.12
CA VAL A 58 5.66 -11.80 21.91
C VAL A 58 4.16 -11.62 22.22
N ALA A 59 3.68 -12.21 23.32
CA ALA A 59 2.28 -12.12 23.71
C ALA A 59 1.85 -10.69 24.08
N GLU A 60 2.70 -9.94 24.77
CA GLU A 60 2.48 -8.53 25.09
C GLU A 60 2.40 -7.67 23.83
N ILE A 61 3.33 -7.87 22.89
CA ILE A 61 3.35 -7.11 21.63
C ILE A 61 2.10 -7.39 20.81
N ARG A 62 1.65 -8.64 20.71
CA ARG A 62 0.40 -8.99 20.01
C ARG A 62 -0.81 -8.32 20.66
N THR A 63 -0.92 -8.42 21.98
CA THR A 63 -2.02 -7.80 22.73
C THR A 63 -2.00 -6.27 22.61
N ALA A 64 -0.82 -5.66 22.63
CA ALA A 64 -0.66 -4.22 22.45
C ALA A 64 -1.06 -3.79 21.03
N PHE A 65 -0.67 -4.56 20.02
CA PHE A 65 -1.11 -4.35 18.65
C PHE A 65 -2.62 -4.46 18.53
N ASP A 66 -3.26 -5.49 19.07
CA ASP A 66 -4.72 -5.68 19.00
C ASP A 66 -5.47 -4.48 19.62
N ARG A 67 -4.96 -3.93 20.71
CA ARG A 67 -5.52 -2.70 21.31
C ARG A 67 -5.37 -1.49 20.39
N GLN A 68 -4.19 -1.33 19.78
CA GLN A 68 -3.96 -0.26 18.80
C GLN A 68 -4.83 -0.43 17.55
N ALA A 69 -5.00 -1.67 17.06
CA ALA A 69 -5.79 -2.01 15.89
C ALA A 69 -7.27 -1.67 16.13
N ASN A 70 -7.82 -2.07 17.27
CA ASN A 70 -9.18 -1.71 17.68
C ASN A 70 -9.39 -0.18 17.76
N ALA A 71 -8.42 0.56 18.32
CA ALA A 71 -8.50 2.02 18.42
C ALA A 71 -8.33 2.72 17.06
N GLY A 72 -7.55 2.13 16.15
CA GLY A 72 -7.25 2.65 14.83
C GLY A 72 -8.18 2.18 13.72
N TYR A 73 -9.21 1.38 14.04
CA TYR A 73 -10.11 0.73 13.09
C TYR A 73 -9.35 -0.07 12.01
N ILE A 74 -8.36 -0.85 12.44
CA ILE A 74 -7.57 -1.72 11.57
C ILE A 74 -8.24 -3.09 11.53
N ASP A 75 -8.73 -3.48 10.35
CA ASP A 75 -9.39 -4.77 10.15
C ASP A 75 -8.61 -5.70 9.18
N ALA A 76 -7.49 -5.24 8.60
CA ALA A 76 -6.70 -6.04 7.65
C ALA A 76 -5.99 -7.24 8.28
N ILE A 77 -5.51 -7.10 9.52
CA ILE A 77 -4.67 -8.05 10.23
C ILE A 77 -4.90 -7.93 11.74
N ASP A 78 -4.64 -9.01 12.47
CA ASP A 78 -4.64 -9.05 13.93
C ASP A 78 -3.23 -9.33 14.47
N GLY A 79 -3.04 -9.27 15.79
CA GLY A 79 -1.77 -9.55 16.46
C GLY A 79 -1.21 -10.94 16.15
N LYS A 80 -2.08 -11.92 15.86
CA LYS A 80 -1.65 -13.28 15.45
C LYS A 80 -0.94 -13.32 14.10
N ASP A 81 -1.23 -12.37 13.21
CA ASP A 81 -0.68 -12.28 11.86
C ASP A 81 0.67 -11.56 11.86
N LEU A 82 1.10 -11.05 13.03
CA LEU A 82 2.43 -10.49 13.21
C LEU A 82 3.49 -11.58 13.32
N ASP A 83 4.53 -11.42 12.52
CA ASP A 83 5.78 -12.13 12.66
C ASP A 83 6.70 -11.35 13.60
N ILE A 84 7.04 -11.96 14.74
CA ILE A 84 7.83 -11.31 15.80
C ILE A 84 9.09 -12.14 16.01
N THR A 85 10.22 -11.58 15.61
CA THR A 85 11.53 -12.21 15.68
C THR A 85 12.47 -11.40 16.56
N ASN A 86 13.28 -12.06 17.39
CA ASN A 86 14.37 -11.42 18.12
C ASN A 86 15.69 -11.74 17.42
N ILE A 87 16.33 -10.73 16.83
CA ILE A 87 17.61 -10.86 16.14
C ILE A 87 18.62 -9.98 16.87
N ASP A 88 19.71 -10.57 17.35
CA ASP A 88 20.80 -9.85 18.04
C ASP A 88 20.36 -8.98 19.24
N GLY A 89 19.31 -9.42 19.96
CA GLY A 89 18.73 -8.68 21.08
C GLY A 89 17.81 -7.52 20.69
N GLU A 90 17.56 -7.31 19.40
CA GLU A 90 16.55 -6.37 18.89
C GLU A 90 15.28 -7.12 18.44
N THR A 91 14.16 -6.79 19.08
CA THR A 91 12.83 -7.27 18.66
C THR A 91 12.43 -6.61 17.35
N THR A 92 12.14 -7.42 16.35
CA THR A 92 11.61 -7.01 15.05
C THR A 92 10.20 -7.54 14.90
N VAL A 93 9.27 -6.66 14.54
CA VAL A 93 7.88 -6.97 14.25
C VAL A 93 7.63 -6.72 12.77
N SER A 94 7.08 -7.70 12.08
CA SER A 94 6.78 -7.64 10.65
C SER A 94 5.37 -8.11 10.38
N PHE A 95 4.80 -7.68 9.25
CA PHE A 95 3.48 -8.09 8.79
C PHE A 95 3.45 -8.20 7.27
N ALA A 96 2.56 -9.03 6.75
CA ALA A 96 2.22 -9.08 5.33
C ALA A 96 0.74 -9.45 5.16
N TYR A 97 0.03 -8.80 4.24
CA TYR A 97 -1.36 -9.10 3.93
C TYR A 97 -1.73 -8.70 2.50
N GLN A 98 -2.87 -9.22 2.04
CA GLN A 98 -3.42 -8.92 0.71
C GLN A 98 -4.76 -8.21 0.82
N LYS A 99 -4.96 -7.15 0.04
CA LYS A 99 -6.26 -6.49 -0.15
C LYS A 99 -6.77 -6.74 -1.54
N LYS A 100 -7.89 -7.47 -1.61
CA LYS A 100 -8.60 -7.75 -2.86
C LYS A 100 -9.77 -6.77 -3.01
N ILE A 101 -9.67 -5.90 -4.00
CA ILE A 101 -10.70 -4.92 -4.32
C ILE A 101 -11.50 -5.43 -5.54
N PRO A 102 -12.77 -5.82 -5.38
CA PRO A 102 -13.60 -6.21 -6.52
C PRO A 102 -13.85 -4.98 -7.42
N LEU A 103 -13.69 -5.19 -8.73
CA LEU A 103 -13.89 -4.15 -9.74
C LEU A 103 -15.26 -4.36 -10.42
N PHE A 104 -15.35 -5.32 -11.34
CA PHE A 104 -16.57 -5.66 -12.07
C PHE A 104 -16.55 -7.13 -12.49
N GLY A 105 -17.69 -7.82 -12.33
CA GLY A 105 -17.77 -9.26 -12.62
C GLY A 105 -16.66 -10.05 -11.91
N PRO A 106 -15.92 -10.93 -12.61
CA PRO A 106 -14.81 -11.68 -12.03
C PRO A 106 -13.51 -10.88 -11.87
N ALA A 107 -13.47 -9.61 -12.30
CA ALA A 107 -12.25 -8.79 -12.26
C ALA A 107 -12.05 -8.15 -10.88
N SER A 108 -10.83 -8.25 -10.35
CA SER A 108 -10.42 -7.66 -9.07
C SER A 108 -9.02 -7.07 -9.15
N LEU A 109 -8.77 -6.00 -8.41
CA LEU A 109 -7.43 -5.49 -8.13
C LEU A 109 -6.91 -6.13 -6.85
N LEU A 110 -5.71 -6.71 -6.90
CA LEU A 110 -5.01 -7.24 -5.73
C LEU A 110 -3.87 -6.29 -5.37
N LEU A 111 -3.81 -5.91 -4.10
CA LEU A 111 -2.72 -5.13 -3.52
C LEU A 111 -2.07 -5.97 -2.43
N GLU A 112 -0.75 -6.12 -2.51
CA GLU A 112 0.01 -6.83 -1.50
C GLU A 112 0.80 -5.82 -0.67
N TYR A 113 0.64 -5.89 0.65
CA TYR A 113 1.28 -4.99 1.59
C TYR A 113 2.17 -5.80 2.52
N ALA A 114 3.37 -5.31 2.76
CA ALA A 114 4.28 -5.85 3.76
C ALA A 114 5.04 -4.72 4.44
N GLY A 115 5.38 -4.90 5.71
CA GLY A 115 6.14 -3.92 6.48
C GLY A 115 6.89 -4.57 7.63
N THR A 116 7.96 -3.90 8.07
CA THR A 116 8.82 -4.38 9.17
C THR A 116 9.34 -3.22 10.01
N THR A 117 9.52 -3.45 11.31
CA THR A 117 10.22 -2.53 12.22
C THR A 117 11.73 -2.74 12.24
N ALA A 118 12.27 -3.68 11.45
CA ALA A 118 13.71 -3.86 11.36
C ALA A 118 14.35 -2.53 10.95
N LYS A 119 15.44 -2.13 11.63
CA LYS A 119 16.27 -1.05 11.12
C LYS A 119 16.85 -1.55 9.80
N THR A 120 16.37 -0.99 8.69
CA THR A 120 17.01 -1.18 7.40
C THR A 120 18.44 -0.64 7.51
N SER A 121 19.38 -1.54 7.81
CA SER A 121 20.82 -1.33 7.62
C SER A 121 21.24 -1.62 6.17
N ALA A 122 20.29 -1.89 5.28
CA ALA A 122 20.52 -2.24 3.88
C ALA A 122 20.39 -1.02 2.95
N THR A 123 21.38 -0.12 2.99
CA THR A 123 21.87 0.64 1.81
C THR A 123 23.35 1.01 1.96
N LYS A 124 24.01 0.70 3.08
CA LYS A 124 25.44 0.94 3.25
C LYS A 124 26.13 -0.39 3.61
N THR A 125 26.52 -1.15 2.59
CA THR A 125 27.79 -1.90 2.44
C THR A 125 27.63 -3.00 1.36
N MET A 126 28.42 -2.88 0.28
CA MET A 126 28.74 -3.88 -0.78
C MET A 126 27.60 -4.23 -1.76
N ASN A 127 27.71 -4.11 -3.10
CA ASN A 127 28.84 -4.05 -4.03
C ASN A 127 28.41 -3.32 -5.32
#